data_AF-M2RLE2-F1
#
_entry.id   AF-M2RLE2-F1
#
_cell.length_a   1.000
_cell.length_b   1.000
_cell.length_c   1.000
_cell.angle_alpha   90.00
_cell.angle_beta   90.00
_cell.angle_gamma   90.00
#
_symmetry.space_group_name_H-M   'P 1'
#
loop_
_entity.id
_entity.type
_entity.pdbx_description
1 polymer ?
#
loop_
_entity_poly.entity_id
_entity_poly.type
_entity_poly.pdbx_seq_one_letter_code
_entity_poly.pdbx_strand_id
1 'polypeptide(L)'
;MFCVVCLKDSTLVCSGCKATYYCSANCQQLDWRRSHKRGCKIQQQLNQINAEMAAKPSERPPVGKCTGCNVKFSEKREVYCDSECETCGYQACESCAVDHTEGTCYCPNSNFGNSYCEMEPRWYHTNGRGVSYKGDRHPEGYGEYEDETYEPEPRACNNCGKVTKVLKKEYM
;
A
#
# COMPACT_ATOMS: atom_id res chain seq x y z
N MET A 1 -19.39 -4.40 -14.10
CA MET A 1 -18.77 -5.39 -15.02
C MET A 1 -19.87 -6.02 -15.86
N PHE A 2 -19.58 -6.33 -17.13
CA PHE A 2 -20.57 -6.80 -18.11
C PHE A 2 -20.39 -8.27 -18.48
N CYS A 3 -21.48 -8.93 -18.85
CA CYS A 3 -21.49 -10.29 -19.36
C CYS A 3 -20.73 -10.37 -20.69
N VAL A 4 -19.72 -11.23 -20.77
CA VAL A 4 -18.89 -11.35 -22.00
C VAL A 4 -19.68 -11.87 -23.22
N VAL A 5 -20.83 -12.51 -23.00
CA VAL A 5 -21.63 -13.11 -24.08
C VAL A 5 -22.66 -12.16 -24.65
N CYS A 6 -23.37 -11.41 -23.80
CA CYS A 6 -24.52 -10.60 -24.21
C CYS A 6 -24.45 -9.15 -23.74
N LEU A 7 -23.35 -8.75 -23.10
CA LEU A 7 -23.02 -7.38 -22.67
C LEU A 7 -23.97 -6.75 -21.64
N LYS A 8 -24.99 -7.47 -21.17
CA LYS A 8 -25.83 -7.07 -20.02
C LYS A 8 -25.02 -7.06 -18.73
N ASP A 9 -25.55 -6.42 -17.70
CA ASP A 9 -24.95 -6.44 -16.37
C ASP A 9 -24.73 -7.86 -15.86
N SER A 10 -23.57 -8.08 -15.27
CA SER A 10 -23.17 -9.37 -14.72
C SER A 10 -23.46 -9.44 -13.23
N THR A 11 -23.94 -10.60 -12.80
CA THR A 11 -24.13 -10.95 -11.38
C THR A 11 -23.27 -12.14 -10.98
N LEU A 12 -22.67 -12.83 -11.96
CA LEU A 12 -21.82 -13.99 -11.78
C LEU A 12 -20.43 -13.73 -12.31
N VAL A 13 -19.46 -14.40 -11.70
CA VAL A 13 -18.07 -14.45 -12.15
C VAL A 13 -17.66 -15.92 -12.25
N CYS A 14 -16.79 -16.26 -13.21
CA CYS A 14 -16.24 -17.60 -13.31
C CYS A 14 -15.57 -18.00 -11.99
N SER A 15 -16.03 -19.07 -11.35
CA SER A 15 -15.50 -19.53 -10.05
C SER A 15 -14.04 -20.01 -10.12
N GLY A 16 -13.59 -20.47 -11.30
CA GLY A 16 -12.21 -20.90 -11.54
C GLY A 16 -11.24 -19.72 -11.63
N CYS A 17 -11.34 -18.92 -12.69
CA CYS A 17 -10.37 -17.84 -12.94
C CYS A 17 -10.74 -16.50 -12.31
N LYS A 18 -11.98 -16.31 -11.82
CA LYS A 18 -12.48 -15.06 -11.22
C LYS A 18 -12.30 -13.79 -12.08
N ALA A 19 -12.07 -13.93 -13.38
CA ALA A 19 -11.73 -12.84 -14.29
C ALA A 19 -12.80 -12.54 -15.34
N THR A 20 -13.66 -13.51 -15.64
CA THR A 20 -14.71 -13.36 -16.67
C THR A 20 -16.08 -13.36 -16.01
N TYR A 21 -16.93 -12.46 -16.47
CA TYR A 21 -18.21 -12.14 -15.85
C TYR A 21 -19.38 -12.55 -16.75
N TYR A 22 -20.46 -12.98 -16.12
CA TYR A 22 -21.66 -13.49 -16.79
C TYR A 22 -22.93 -12.99 -16.09
N CYS A 23 -24.00 -12.81 -16.86
CA CYS A 23 -25.32 -12.49 -16.30
C CYS A 23 -26.09 -13.74 -15.83
N SER A 24 -25.67 -14.94 -16.26
CA SER A 24 -26.33 -16.20 -15.91
C SER A 24 -25.42 -17.42 -16.15
N ALA A 25 -25.75 -18.55 -15.52
CA ALA A 25 -25.07 -19.82 -15.74
C ALA A 25 -25.17 -20.30 -17.21
N ASN A 26 -26.24 -19.94 -17.92
CA ASN A 26 -26.40 -20.28 -19.34
C ASN A 26 -25.35 -19.55 -20.20
N CYS A 27 -25.15 -18.25 -19.98
CA CYS A 27 -24.09 -17.50 -20.68
C CYS A 27 -22.70 -18.05 -20.35
N GLN A 28 -22.45 -18.42 -19.09
CA GLN A 28 -21.19 -19.06 -18.69
C GLN A 28 -20.96 -20.39 -19.43
N GLN A 29 -21.97 -21.27 -19.51
CA GLN A 29 -21.85 -22.55 -20.22
C GLN A 29 -21.67 -22.37 -21.73
N LEU A 30 -22.33 -21.39 -22.33
CA LEU A 30 -22.19 -21.08 -23.75
C LEU A 30 -20.75 -20.65 -24.07
N ASP A 31 -20.22 -19.72 -23.28
CA ASP A 31 -18.84 -19.25 -23.42
C ASP A 31 -17.81 -20.34 -23.11
N TRP A 32 -18.10 -21.19 -22.11
CA TRP A 32 -17.27 -22.35 -21.75
C TRP A 32 -17.04 -23.28 -22.94
N ARG A 33 -18.11 -23.60 -23.68
CA ARG A 33 -18.05 -24.47 -24.86
C ARG A 33 -17.36 -23.79 -26.05
N ARG A 34 -17.52 -22.47 -26.19
CA ARG A 34 -16.97 -21.71 -27.33
C ARG A 34 -15.47 -21.46 -27.21
N SER A 35 -15.01 -20.94 -26.07
CA SER A 35 -13.63 -20.42 -25.97
C SER A 35 -13.08 -20.35 -24.54
N HIS A 36 -13.92 -20.07 -23.54
CA HIS A 36 -13.41 -19.74 -22.20
C HIS A 36 -12.62 -20.86 -21.55
N LYS A 37 -12.95 -22.14 -21.82
CA LYS A 37 -12.25 -23.29 -21.22
C LYS A 37 -10.73 -23.22 -21.35
N ARG A 38 -10.21 -22.79 -22.50
CA ARG A 38 -8.75 -22.68 -22.74
C ARG A 38 -8.15 -21.50 -21.98
N GLY A 39 -8.77 -20.32 -22.09
CA GLY A 39 -8.32 -19.11 -21.40
C GLY A 39 -8.44 -19.20 -19.88
N CYS A 40 -9.42 -19.94 -19.37
CA CYS A 40 -9.67 -20.10 -17.94
C CYS A 40 -8.49 -20.72 -17.21
N LYS A 41 -7.87 -21.77 -17.79
CA LYS A 41 -6.71 -22.43 -17.18
C LYS A 41 -5.49 -21.53 -17.16
N ILE A 42 -5.24 -20.80 -18.25
CA ILE A 42 -4.13 -19.83 -18.34
C ILE A 42 -4.33 -18.74 -17.28
N GLN A 43 -5.54 -18.19 -17.19
CA GLN A 43 -5.83 -17.14 -16.22
C GLN A 43 -5.71 -17.64 -14.76
N GLN A 44 -6.09 -18.88 -14.48
CA GLN A 44 -5.86 -19.48 -13.15
C GLN A 44 -4.37 -19.56 -12.81
N GLN A 45 -3.53 -19.98 -13.76
CA GLN A 45 -2.08 -20.01 -13.57
C GLN A 45 -1.50 -18.60 -13.36
N LEU A 46 -1.95 -17.62 -14.16
CA LEU A 46 -1.55 -16.22 -13.97
C LEU A 46 -1.97 -15.67 -12.61
N ASN A 47 -3.19 -15.97 -12.16
CA ASN A 47 -3.65 -15.56 -10.84
C ASN A 47 -2.80 -16.19 -9.73
N GLN A 48 -2.39 -17.45 -9.89
CA GLN A 48 -1.51 -18.13 -8.95
C GLN A 48 -0.12 -17.49 -8.93
N ILE A 49 0.50 -17.27 -10.10
CA ILE A 49 1.80 -16.58 -10.21
C ILE A 49 1.71 -15.19 -9.59
N ASN A 50 0.65 -14.43 -9.87
CA ASN A 50 0.45 -13.10 -9.30
C ASN A 50 0.27 -13.15 -7.78
N ALA A 51 -0.47 -14.13 -7.26
CA ALA A 51 -0.64 -14.32 -5.82
C ALA A 51 0.68 -14.70 -5.14
N GLU A 52 1.46 -15.60 -5.74
CA GLU A 52 2.80 -15.96 -5.27
C GLU A 52 3.76 -14.76 -5.31
N MET A 53 3.73 -13.97 -6.38
CA MET A 53 4.52 -12.75 -6.50
C MET A 53 4.10 -11.68 -5.47
N ALA A 54 2.80 -11.53 -5.21
CA ALA A 54 2.28 -10.61 -4.20
C ALA A 54 2.57 -11.06 -2.76
N ALA A 55 2.64 -12.38 -2.53
CA ALA A 55 2.98 -12.95 -1.23
C ALA A 55 4.48 -12.89 -0.92
N LYS A 56 5.35 -12.77 -1.94
CA LYS A 56 6.79 -12.60 -1.73
C LYS A 56 7.05 -11.28 -1.01
N PRO A 57 7.78 -11.29 0.12
CA PRO A 57 8.20 -10.05 0.75
C PRO A 57 9.06 -9.26 -0.23
N SER A 58 8.88 -7.94 -0.30
CA SER A 58 9.68 -7.14 -1.21
C SER A 58 11.13 -7.17 -0.81
N GLU A 59 12.00 -7.42 -1.78
CA GLU A 59 13.45 -7.39 -1.58
C GLU A 59 13.89 -6.01 -1.10
N ARG A 60 14.88 -5.99 -0.19
CA ARG A 60 15.52 -4.75 0.25
C ARG A 60 16.21 -4.09 -0.96
N PRO A 61 16.21 -2.75 -1.06
CA PRO A 61 16.87 -2.07 -2.16
C PRO A 61 18.39 -2.27 -2.09
N PRO A 62 19.10 -2.12 -3.23
CA PRO A 62 20.54 -2.32 -3.27
C PRO A 62 21.28 -1.29 -2.41
N VAL A 63 22.26 -1.75 -1.65
CA VAL A 63 23.08 -0.92 -0.76
C VAL A 63 24.03 -0.02 -1.54
N GLY A 64 24.29 1.20 -1.03
CA GLY A 64 25.34 2.09 -1.54
C GLY A 64 24.83 3.19 -2.49
N LYS A 65 23.51 3.39 -2.54
CA LYS A 65 22.88 4.46 -3.30
C LYS A 65 21.59 4.93 -2.63
N CYS A 66 21.26 6.20 -2.83
CA CYS A 66 19.95 6.73 -2.44
C CYS A 66 18.87 5.96 -3.21
N THR A 67 17.82 5.55 -2.52
CA THR A 67 16.70 4.80 -3.08
C THR A 67 15.71 5.74 -3.78
N GLY A 68 15.60 7.00 -3.35
CA GLY A 68 14.82 8.04 -4.04
C GLY A 68 15.48 8.43 -5.36
N CYS A 69 16.55 9.24 -5.28
CA CYS A 69 17.16 9.83 -6.48
C CYS A 69 18.22 8.94 -7.18
N ASN A 70 18.48 7.72 -6.69
CA ASN A 70 19.44 6.76 -7.26
C ASN A 70 20.91 7.25 -7.31
N VAL A 71 21.26 8.33 -6.59
CA VAL A 71 22.65 8.81 -6.48
C VAL A 71 23.51 7.80 -5.71
N LYS A 72 24.70 7.49 -6.23
CA LYS A 72 25.67 6.62 -5.54
C LYS A 72 26.30 7.38 -4.37
N PHE A 73 26.35 6.75 -3.21
CA PHE A 73 27.08 7.29 -2.08
C PHE A 73 28.58 7.23 -2.36
N SER A 74 29.29 8.30 -2.06
CA SER A 74 30.73 8.42 -2.32
C SER A 74 31.35 9.50 -1.45
N GLU A 75 32.39 9.12 -0.72
CA GLU A 75 33.23 10.03 0.06
C GLU A 75 33.82 11.15 -0.82
N LYS A 76 34.16 10.85 -2.09
CA LYS A 76 34.76 11.81 -3.03
C LYS A 76 33.79 12.88 -3.54
N ARG A 77 32.49 12.65 -3.43
CA ARG A 77 31.45 13.58 -3.92
C ARG A 77 30.66 14.25 -2.79
N GLU A 78 31.07 14.03 -1.53
CA GLU A 78 30.37 14.53 -0.34
C GLU A 78 28.89 14.09 -0.28
N VAL A 79 28.54 12.98 -0.93
CA VAL A 79 27.18 12.41 -0.89
C VAL A 79 27.22 11.13 -0.07
N TYR A 80 26.60 11.17 1.10
CA TYR A 80 26.52 10.06 2.05
C TYR A 80 25.07 9.61 2.27
N CYS A 81 24.91 8.45 2.90
CA CYS A 81 23.62 7.99 3.39
C CYS A 81 23.29 8.77 4.66
N ASP A 82 22.23 9.56 4.63
CA ASP A 82 21.76 10.35 5.76
C ASP A 82 20.79 9.54 6.62
N SER A 83 19.84 8.89 5.97
CA SER A 83 18.78 8.11 6.64
C SER A 83 18.68 6.71 6.05
N GLU A 84 18.61 5.70 6.92
CA GLU A 84 18.40 4.29 6.54
C GLU A 84 17.25 3.70 7.35
N CYS A 85 16.31 3.05 6.65
CA CYS A 85 15.20 2.36 7.30
C CYS A 85 15.59 0.91 7.62
N GLU A 86 15.67 0.57 8.91
CA GLU A 86 16.03 -0.77 9.36
C GLU A 86 15.06 -1.86 8.88
N THR A 87 13.78 -1.52 8.69
CA THR A 87 12.73 -2.47 8.29
C THR A 87 12.83 -2.82 6.81
N CYS A 88 12.77 -1.82 5.94
CA CYS A 88 12.69 -2.03 4.49
C CYS A 88 14.02 -1.81 3.74
N GLY A 89 15.08 -1.36 4.44
CA GLY A 89 16.40 -1.10 3.87
C GLY A 89 16.46 0.15 2.98
N TYR A 90 15.43 1.00 2.98
CA TYR A 90 15.44 2.23 2.17
C TYR A 90 16.54 3.16 2.66
N GLN A 91 17.38 3.64 1.74
CA GLN A 91 18.49 4.55 2.04
C GLN A 91 18.22 5.89 1.36
N ALA A 92 18.42 7.01 2.05
CA ALA A 92 18.26 8.35 1.48
C ALA A 92 19.53 9.19 1.68
N CYS A 93 19.87 10.00 0.68
CA CYS A 93 20.78 11.12 0.90
C CYS A 93 20.07 12.24 1.68
N GLU A 94 20.82 13.19 2.22
CA GLU A 94 20.29 14.32 2.99
C GLU A 94 19.12 15.04 2.30
N SER A 95 19.27 15.39 1.01
CA SER A 95 18.21 16.04 0.24
C SER A 95 16.95 15.18 0.11
N CYS A 96 17.10 13.86 -0.02
CA CYS A 96 15.94 12.98 -0.07
C CYS A 96 15.36 12.77 1.32
N ALA A 97 16.16 12.65 2.38
CA ALA A 97 15.67 12.37 3.73
C ALA A 97 14.65 13.41 4.24
N VAL A 98 14.80 14.67 3.80
CA VAL A 98 13.85 15.76 4.10
C VAL A 98 12.74 15.92 3.05
N ASP A 99 12.84 15.24 1.91
CA ASP A 99 11.86 15.29 0.82
C ASP A 99 10.73 14.28 1.07
N HIS A 100 9.49 14.73 1.00
CA HIS A 100 8.33 13.88 1.28
C HIS A 100 7.89 13.00 0.09
N THR A 101 8.51 13.15 -1.08
CA THR A 101 8.29 12.32 -2.28
C THR A 101 9.40 11.29 -2.47
N GLU A 102 10.64 11.74 -2.48
CA GLU A 102 11.85 10.95 -2.76
C GLU A 102 12.53 10.46 -1.47
N GLY A 103 12.11 10.94 -0.31
CA GLY A 103 12.62 10.48 0.99
C GLY A 103 11.82 9.37 1.62
N THR A 104 10.66 9.06 1.08
CA THR A 104 9.70 8.26 1.83
C THR A 104 10.03 6.78 1.74
N CYS A 105 10.29 6.13 2.89
CA CYS A 105 10.62 4.70 2.90
C CYS A 105 9.44 3.81 2.48
N TYR A 106 9.67 2.54 2.16
CA TYR A 106 8.61 1.64 1.69
C TYR A 106 7.66 1.13 2.78
N CYS A 107 7.90 1.49 4.05
CA CYS A 107 7.06 1.04 5.15
C CYS A 107 5.67 1.70 5.03
N PRO A 108 4.57 0.92 5.11
CA PRO A 108 3.23 1.45 4.91
C PRO A 108 2.79 2.41 6.04
N ASN A 109 3.38 2.27 7.22
CA ASN A 109 2.89 2.89 8.44
C ASN A 109 3.92 3.79 9.14
N SER A 110 5.06 4.05 8.51
CA SER A 110 6.16 4.81 9.10
C SER A 110 7.08 5.40 8.03
N ASN A 111 7.77 6.50 8.34
CA ASN A 111 8.92 6.97 7.56
C ASN A 111 10.22 6.83 8.35
N PHE A 112 11.17 6.04 7.86
CA PHE A 112 12.44 5.76 8.55
C PHE A 112 12.26 5.38 10.04
N GLY A 113 11.28 4.52 10.33
CA GLY A 113 10.98 4.09 11.71
C GLY A 113 10.05 5.01 12.49
N ASN A 114 9.82 6.25 12.04
CA ASN A 114 8.89 7.16 12.69
C ASN A 114 7.46 6.84 12.28
N SER A 115 6.62 6.43 13.23
CA SER A 115 5.27 5.95 12.95
C SER A 115 4.31 7.06 12.56
N TYR A 116 3.58 6.89 11.46
CA TYR A 116 2.60 7.86 10.99
C TYR A 116 1.40 8.03 11.92
N CYS A 117 1.13 7.06 12.80
CA CYS A 117 0.05 7.18 13.77
C CYS A 117 0.36 8.20 14.87
N GLU A 118 1.62 8.49 15.15
CA GLU A 118 2.03 9.47 16.19
C GLU A 118 2.26 10.87 15.61
N MET A 119 2.11 11.01 14.30
CA MET A 119 2.26 12.27 13.59
C MET A 119 0.91 12.87 13.25
N GLU A 120 0.89 14.19 13.10
CA GLU A 120 -0.27 14.89 12.58
C GLU A 120 -0.64 14.41 11.16
N PRO A 121 -1.92 14.44 10.78
CA PRO A 121 -2.32 14.18 9.40
C PRO A 121 -1.62 15.16 8.43
N ARG A 122 -0.83 14.61 7.50
CA ARG A 122 -0.23 15.37 6.39
C ARG A 122 -0.57 14.67 5.07
N TRP A 123 -0.90 15.46 4.05
CA TRP A 123 -1.30 14.96 2.72
C TRP A 123 -0.22 14.09 2.06
N TYR A 124 1.05 14.30 2.41
CA TYR A 124 2.20 13.58 1.86
C TYR A 124 2.63 12.35 2.67
N HIS A 125 1.93 12.00 3.77
CA HIS A 125 2.18 10.75 4.49
C HIS A 125 1.79 9.55 3.61
N THR A 126 2.73 9.12 2.78
CA THR A 126 2.65 8.01 1.84
C THR A 126 3.76 7.02 2.15
N ASN A 127 3.85 5.88 1.48
CA ASN A 127 5.11 5.12 1.43
C ASN A 127 5.86 5.47 0.14
N GLY A 128 7.12 5.04 0.00
CA GLY A 128 7.93 5.22 -1.22
C GLY A 128 7.39 4.54 -2.48
N ARG A 129 6.15 3.99 -2.43
CA ARG A 129 5.40 3.46 -3.57
C ARG A 129 4.15 4.29 -3.88
N GLY A 130 4.01 5.47 -3.27
CA GLY A 130 2.90 6.39 -3.48
C GLY A 130 1.59 5.97 -2.83
N VAL A 131 1.61 5.02 -1.88
CA VAL A 131 0.39 4.61 -1.15
C VAL A 131 0.23 5.50 0.07
N SER A 132 -0.82 6.32 0.09
CA SER A 132 -1.19 7.14 1.25
C SER A 132 -1.49 6.30 2.48
N TYR A 133 -1.07 6.78 3.64
CA TYR A 133 -1.40 6.19 4.94
C TYR A 133 -2.91 6.32 5.24
N LYS A 134 -3.52 5.22 5.66
CA LYS A 134 -4.95 5.12 6.00
C LYS A 134 -5.22 4.59 7.41
N GLY A 135 -4.16 4.41 8.20
CA GLY A 135 -4.24 3.85 9.54
C GLY A 135 -4.88 4.82 10.54
N ASP A 136 -4.74 4.53 11.82
CA ASP A 136 -5.20 5.40 12.90
C ASP A 136 -4.18 6.50 13.19
N ARG A 137 -4.63 7.62 13.75
CA ARG A 137 -3.74 8.69 14.21
C ARG A 137 -4.07 9.14 15.62
N HIS A 138 -3.04 9.43 16.38
CA HIS A 138 -3.05 9.86 17.76
C HIS A 138 -1.79 10.73 18.02
N PRO A 139 -1.67 11.88 17.34
CA PRO A 139 -0.49 12.72 17.48
C PRO A 139 -0.24 13.11 18.94
N GLU A 140 1.00 12.97 19.41
CA GLU A 140 1.36 13.38 20.77
C GLU A 140 1.54 14.90 20.81
N GLY A 141 0.52 15.58 21.34
CA GLY A 141 0.47 17.03 21.40
C GLY A 141 -0.87 17.48 21.96
N TYR A 142 -1.06 17.31 23.26
CA TYR A 142 -2.22 17.84 23.99
C TYR A 142 -2.26 19.37 23.81
N GLY A 143 -3.10 19.89 22.90
CA GLY A 143 -3.34 21.33 22.79
C GLY A 143 -3.80 21.87 21.44
N GLU A 144 -3.54 21.19 20.32
CA GLU A 144 -3.90 21.74 18.99
C GLU A 144 -5.23 21.22 18.44
N TYR A 145 -5.69 20.07 18.94
CA TYR A 145 -6.93 19.43 18.52
C TYR A 145 -7.93 19.45 19.68
N GLU A 146 -9.15 19.89 19.39
CA GLU A 146 -10.26 19.83 20.36
C GLU A 146 -10.59 18.37 20.69
N ASP A 147 -10.99 18.09 21.93
CA ASP A 147 -11.33 16.74 22.39
C ASP A 147 -12.42 16.08 21.51
N GLU A 148 -13.29 16.88 20.89
CA GLU A 148 -14.34 16.42 19.97
C GLU A 148 -13.81 15.84 18.66
N THR A 149 -12.57 16.16 18.26
CA THR A 149 -11.93 15.60 17.05
C THR A 149 -11.46 14.16 17.26
N TYR A 150 -11.35 13.73 18.52
CA TYR A 150 -11.01 12.37 18.90
C TYR A 150 -12.27 11.52 19.10
N GLU A 151 -12.11 10.22 18.95
CA GLU A 151 -13.11 9.25 19.39
C GLU A 151 -13.35 9.41 20.91
N PRO A 152 -14.60 9.23 21.37
CA PRO A 152 -14.97 9.51 22.75
C PRO A 152 -14.27 8.60 23.75
N GLU A 153 -14.12 7.32 23.40
CA GLU A 153 -13.51 6.30 24.24
C GLU A 153 -12.11 5.93 23.71
N PRO A 154 -11.08 5.92 24.57
CA PRO A 154 -9.77 5.42 24.20
C PRO A 154 -9.85 3.96 23.75
N ARG A 155 -9.12 3.63 22.68
CA ARG A 155 -9.00 2.26 22.18
C ARG A 155 -7.58 1.98 21.71
N ALA A 156 -7.29 0.69 21.47
CA ALA A 156 -6.03 0.31 20.86
C ALA A 156 -5.95 0.88 19.43
N CYS A 157 -4.84 1.57 19.12
CA CYS A 157 -4.51 2.00 17.78
C CYS A 157 -4.30 0.77 16.88
N ASN A 158 -4.96 0.73 15.73
CA ASN A 158 -4.85 -0.39 14.78
C ASN A 158 -3.45 -0.48 14.13
N ASN A 159 -2.59 0.53 14.33
CA ASN A 159 -1.23 0.54 13.81
C ASN A 159 -0.20 0.08 14.85
N CYS A 160 -0.12 0.76 16.00
CA CYS A 160 0.92 0.49 17.02
C CYS A 160 0.41 -0.24 18.27
N GLY A 161 -0.91 -0.47 18.39
CA GLY A 161 -1.51 -1.17 19.54
C GLY A 161 -1.62 -0.35 20.83
N LYS A 162 -1.04 0.85 20.91
CA LYS A 162 -1.14 1.74 22.07
C LYS A 162 -2.61 2.10 22.33
N VAL A 163 -3.06 1.95 23.58
CA VAL A 163 -4.39 2.40 24.00
C VAL A 163 -4.34 3.91 24.22
N THR A 164 -5.07 4.65 23.39
CA THR A 164 -5.04 6.13 23.40
C THR A 164 -6.33 6.68 22.78
N LYS A 165 -6.55 7.99 22.88
CA LYS A 165 -7.56 8.69 22.09
C LYS A 165 -7.11 8.72 20.63
N VAL A 166 -7.95 8.22 19.72
CA VAL A 166 -7.67 8.14 18.28
C VAL A 166 -8.49 9.22 17.56
N LEU A 167 -7.90 9.90 16.59
CA LEU A 167 -8.61 10.87 15.75
C LEU A 167 -9.75 10.20 14.98
N LYS A 168 -10.92 10.85 14.94
CA LYS A 168 -12.03 10.38 14.10
C LYS A 168 -11.63 10.46 12.63
N LYS A 169 -12.09 9.50 11.84
CA LYS A 169 -11.74 9.37 10.40
C LYS A 169 -12.11 10.58 9.55
N GLU A 170 -13.06 11.40 9.98
CA GLU A 170 -13.46 12.63 9.28
C GLU A 170 -12.43 13.78 9.39
N TYR A 171 -11.50 13.70 10.34
CA TYR A 171 -10.41 14.67 10.55
C TYR A 171 -9.04 14.13 10.10
N MET A 172 -9.02 13.08 9.28
CA MET A 172 -7.81 12.39 8.81
C MET A 172 -7.60 12.53 7.31
#